data_AF-A0A7X6XFR2-F1
#
_entry.id   AF-A0A7X6XFR2-F1
#
_cell.length_a   1.000
_cell.length_b   1.000
_cell.length_c   1.000
_cell.angle_alpha   90.00
_cell.angle_beta   90.00
_cell.angle_gamma   90.00
#
_symmetry.space_group_name_H-M   'P 1'
#
loop_
_entity.id
_entity.type
_entity.pdbx_description
1 polymer ?
#
loop_
_entity_poly.entity_id
_entity_poly.type
_entity_poly.pdbx_seq_one_letter_code
_entity_poly.pdbx_strand_id
1 'polypeptide(L)'
;MIIFIIDYQEIVQYDELETTENKIMQEFANRLGFTTQQILEPNKKTHMAELRHLYCKLRSENHSESFSVIARELGRSHTAVIRGLERINALYNTNDELTVERWNKVKNIPQTSISKDD
;
A
#
# COMPACT_ATOMS: atom_id res chain seq x y z
N MET A 1 -31.60 21.86 28.31
CA MET A 1 -31.06 20.48 28.22
C MET A 1 -31.00 20.16 26.73
N ILE A 2 -29.83 20.30 26.12
CA ILE A 2 -29.66 20.15 24.67
C ILE A 2 -29.27 18.69 24.41
N ILE A 3 -30.17 17.94 23.79
CA ILE A 3 -29.91 16.59 23.31
C ILE A 3 -29.20 16.76 21.95
N PHE A 4 -27.90 16.48 21.92
CA PHE A 4 -27.16 16.38 20.66
C PHE A 4 -27.57 15.08 19.97
N ILE A 5 -28.41 15.21 18.94
CA ILE A 5 -28.65 14.13 17.97
C ILE A 5 -27.42 14.14 17.05
N ILE A 6 -26.46 13.28 17.34
CA ILE A 6 -25.32 13.04 16.45
C ILE A 6 -25.82 12.10 15.35
N ASP A 7 -25.73 12.56 14.11
CA ASP A 7 -26.16 11.86 12.91
C ASP A 7 -25.49 10.47 12.83
N TYR A 8 -26.31 9.42 12.88
CA TYR A 8 -25.89 8.02 12.86
C TYR A 8 -25.47 7.53 11.45
N GLN A 9 -25.43 8.42 10.46
CA GLN A 9 -25.20 8.08 9.04
C GLN A 9 -23.72 8.13 8.61
N GLU A 10 -22.81 8.76 9.37
CA GLU A 10 -21.38 8.82 9.03
C GLU A 10 -20.54 7.66 9.61
N ILE A 11 -21.08 6.87 10.53
CA ILE A 11 -20.32 5.82 11.23
C ILE A 11 -20.42 4.47 10.51
N VAL A 12 -21.43 4.27 9.66
CA VAL A 12 -21.76 2.94 9.10
C VAL A 12 -20.92 2.56 7.86
N GLN A 13 -20.05 3.45 7.36
CA GLN A 13 -19.27 3.17 6.14
C GLN A 13 -17.76 2.95 6.37
N TYR A 14 -17.28 3.10 7.60
CA TYR A 14 -15.89 2.83 7.97
C TYR A 14 -15.65 1.42 8.53
N ASP A 15 -16.72 0.75 8.99
CA ASP A 15 -16.63 -0.50 9.77
C ASP A 15 -16.40 -1.77 8.92
N GLU A 16 -16.74 -1.76 7.62
CA GLU A 16 -16.47 -2.90 6.71
C GLU A 16 -15.08 -2.85 6.04
N LEU A 17 -14.29 -1.79 6.27
CA LEU A 17 -12.93 -1.64 5.75
C LEU A 17 -11.86 -2.19 6.70
N GLU A 18 -12.21 -2.54 7.95
CA GLU A 18 -11.24 -2.73 9.04
C GLU A 18 -10.81 -4.19 9.28
N THR A 19 -11.36 -5.20 8.59
CA THR A 19 -10.99 -6.62 8.82
C THR A 19 -10.52 -7.41 7.60
N THR A 20 -10.26 -6.74 6.48
CA THR A 20 -9.47 -7.33 5.38
C THR A 20 -8.20 -6.52 5.20
N GLU A 21 -7.35 -6.54 6.23
CA GLU A 21 -5.95 -6.15 6.10
C GLU A 21 -5.43 -6.69 4.78
N ASN A 22 -4.95 -5.80 3.93
CA ASN A 22 -4.44 -6.14 2.62
C ASN A 22 -3.34 -7.20 2.81
N LYS A 23 -3.68 -8.49 2.63
CA LYS A 23 -2.79 -9.63 2.90
C LYS A 23 -1.46 -9.48 2.16
N ILE A 24 -1.50 -8.82 1.01
CA ILE A 24 -0.33 -8.46 0.21
C ILE A 24 0.53 -7.41 0.92
N MET A 25 -0.07 -6.37 1.53
CA MET A 25 0.66 -5.38 2.33
C MET A 25 1.26 -6.01 3.59
N GLN A 26 0.54 -6.92 4.27
CA GLN A 26 1.08 -7.65 5.41
C GLN A 26 2.27 -8.51 5.02
N GLU A 27 2.12 -9.32 3.98
CA GLU A 27 3.20 -10.16 3.45
C GLU A 27 4.39 -9.31 3.00
N PHE A 28 4.14 -8.19 2.32
CA PHE A 28 5.16 -7.22 1.93
C PHE A 28 5.92 -6.66 3.14
N ALA A 29 5.19 -6.25 4.17
CA ALA A 29 5.76 -5.70 5.39
C ALA A 29 6.63 -6.76 6.11
N ASN A 30 6.11 -7.99 6.25
CA ASN A 30 6.79 -9.12 6.86
C ASN A 30 8.11 -9.45 6.15
N ARG A 31 8.12 -9.51 4.82
CA ARG A 31 9.35 -9.82 4.05
C ARG A 31 10.44 -8.76 4.16
N LEU A 32 10.06 -7.52 4.48
CA LEU A 32 10.99 -6.40 4.62
C LEU A 32 11.30 -6.07 6.09
N GLY A 33 10.64 -6.72 7.05
CA GLY A 33 10.84 -6.47 8.49
C GLY A 33 10.18 -5.19 8.99
N PHE A 34 9.08 -4.77 8.37
CA PHE A 34 8.29 -3.60 8.76
C PHE A 34 6.86 -3.99 9.16
N THR A 35 6.11 -3.07 9.75
CA THR A 35 4.67 -3.23 9.97
C THR A 35 3.87 -2.51 8.88
N THR A 36 2.64 -2.96 8.64
CA THR A 36 1.69 -2.28 7.75
C THR A 36 1.45 -0.84 8.19
N GLN A 37 1.37 -0.59 9.50
CA GLN A 37 1.24 0.75 10.06
C GLN A 37 2.40 1.67 9.66
N GLN A 38 3.65 1.19 9.67
CA GLN A 38 4.81 1.98 9.25
C GLN A 38 4.77 2.35 7.77
N ILE A 39 4.17 1.51 6.93
CA ILE A 39 3.98 1.79 5.51
C ILE A 39 2.90 2.85 5.31
N LEU A 40 1.79 2.76 6.07
CA LEU A 40 0.66 3.68 5.96
C LEU A 40 0.94 5.05 6.59
N GLU A 41 1.79 5.11 7.61
CA GLU A 41 2.08 6.34 8.34
C GLU A 41 2.55 7.46 7.38
N PRO A 42 2.08 8.71 7.56
CA PRO A 42 2.55 9.87 6.82
C PRO A 42 3.97 10.29 7.27
N ASN A 43 4.90 9.34 7.29
CA ASN A 43 6.29 9.58 7.61
C ASN A 43 7.05 10.06 6.36
N LYS A 44 7.70 11.22 6.49
CA LYS A 44 8.50 11.85 5.41
C LYS A 44 9.95 11.36 5.37
N LYS A 45 10.36 10.46 6.28
CA LYS A 45 11.70 9.84 6.20
C LYS A 45 11.86 9.14 4.84
N THR A 46 12.98 9.42 4.17
CA THR A 46 13.25 8.97 2.79
C THR A 46 13.04 7.47 2.61
N HIS A 47 13.53 6.65 3.55
CA HIS A 47 13.40 5.19 3.49
C HIS A 47 11.94 4.70 3.59
N MET A 48 11.08 5.35 4.38
CA MET A 48 9.66 5.02 4.46
C MET A 48 8.92 5.43 3.19
N ALA A 49 9.38 6.51 2.54
CA ALA A 49 8.88 6.88 1.22
C ALA A 49 9.21 5.84 0.16
N GLU A 50 10.45 5.36 0.13
CA GLU A 50 10.89 4.32 -0.79
C GLU A 50 10.17 2.99 -0.57
N LEU A 51 9.89 2.60 0.68
CA LEU A 51 9.10 1.40 0.98
C LEU A 51 7.69 1.49 0.40
N ARG A 52 7.00 2.60 0.59
CA ARG A 52 5.69 2.84 -0.04
C ARG A 52 5.76 2.80 -1.56
N HIS A 53 6.79 3.42 -2.14
CA HIS A 53 6.96 3.41 -3.59
C HIS A 53 7.23 2.00 -4.13
N LEU A 54 8.00 1.19 -3.40
CA LEU A 54 8.25 -0.22 -3.71
C LEU A 54 6.95 -1.04 -3.63
N TYR A 55 6.09 -0.75 -2.65
CA TYR A 55 4.75 -1.34 -2.60
C TYR A 55 3.90 -0.97 -3.82
N CYS A 56 3.93 0.30 -4.25
CA CYS A 56 3.26 0.71 -5.49
C CYS A 56 3.78 -0.10 -6.69
N LYS A 57 5.09 -0.28 -6.81
CA LYS A 57 5.70 -1.07 -7.89
C LYS A 57 5.20 -2.51 -7.87
N LEU A 58 5.16 -3.14 -6.69
CA LEU A 58 4.61 -4.49 -6.53
C LEU A 58 3.16 -4.58 -7.01
N ARG A 59 2.28 -3.69 -6.52
CA ARG A 59 0.85 -3.72 -6.90
C ARG A 59 0.65 -3.41 -8.39
N SER A 60 1.43 -2.49 -8.95
CA SER A 60 1.32 -2.11 -10.36
C SER A 60 1.88 -3.18 -11.31
N GLU A 61 3.04 -3.76 -11.03
CA GLU A 61 3.72 -4.66 -11.98
C GLU A 61 3.29 -6.12 -11.80
N ASN A 62 3.14 -6.59 -10.57
CA ASN A 62 2.84 -8.00 -10.32
C ASN A 62 1.34 -8.29 -10.30
N HIS A 63 0.55 -7.32 -9.84
CA HIS A 63 -0.88 -7.51 -9.65
C HIS A 63 -1.73 -6.71 -10.66
N SER A 64 -1.08 -5.91 -11.53
CA SER A 64 -1.73 -5.09 -12.55
C SER A 64 -2.84 -4.19 -11.99
N GLU A 65 -2.68 -3.71 -10.76
CA GLU A 65 -3.69 -2.92 -10.07
C GLU A 65 -3.73 -1.48 -10.60
N SER A 66 -4.94 -0.91 -10.64
CA SER A 66 -5.07 0.49 -11.01
C SER A 66 -4.48 1.41 -9.95
N PHE A 67 -3.92 2.55 -10.38
CA PHE A 67 -3.36 3.55 -9.47
C PHE A 67 -4.37 4.07 -8.45
N SER A 68 -5.66 4.10 -8.79
CA SER A 68 -6.74 4.48 -7.88
C SER A 68 -6.93 3.47 -6.74
N VAL A 69 -6.79 2.17 -7.03
CA VAL A 69 -6.85 1.11 -6.01
C VAL A 69 -5.64 1.22 -5.08
N ILE A 70 -4.43 1.35 -5.64
CA ILE A 70 -3.19 1.51 -4.86
C ILE A 70 -3.26 2.77 -3.98
N ALA A 71 -3.80 3.86 -4.51
CA ALA A 71 -3.99 5.12 -3.80
C ALA A 71 -4.92 4.95 -2.59
N ARG A 72 -6.04 4.23 -2.78
CA ARG A 72 -6.97 3.89 -1.70
C ARG A 72 -6.32 3.01 -0.63
N GLU A 73 -5.57 1.98 -1.04
CA GLU A 73 -4.84 1.09 -0.12
C GLU A 73 -3.83 1.85 0.77
N LEU A 74 -3.17 2.85 0.21
CA LEU A 74 -2.16 3.65 0.91
C LEU A 74 -2.73 4.90 1.59
N GLY A 75 -4.03 5.19 1.46
CA GLY A 75 -4.63 6.44 1.93
C GLY A 75 -3.99 7.69 1.32
N ARG A 76 -3.62 7.64 0.03
CA ARG A 76 -2.87 8.70 -0.68
C ARG A 76 -3.55 9.15 -1.95
N SER A 77 -3.09 10.27 -2.52
CA SER A 77 -3.56 10.73 -3.83
C SER A 77 -2.99 9.87 -4.97
N HIS A 78 -3.77 9.73 -6.03
CA HIS A 78 -3.36 9.11 -7.28
C HIS A 78 -2.04 9.69 -7.83
N THR A 79 -1.86 11.01 -7.73
CA THR A 79 -0.63 11.70 -8.16
C THR A 79 0.59 11.32 -7.33
N ALA A 80 0.42 11.02 -6.04
CA ALA A 80 1.50 10.55 -5.18
C ALA A 80 1.92 9.11 -5.53
N VAL A 81 0.98 8.27 -5.96
CA VAL A 81 1.27 6.90 -6.44
C VAL A 81 2.11 6.96 -7.72
N ILE A 82 1.71 7.77 -8.71
CA ILE A 82 2.46 7.93 -9.97
C ILE A 82 3.89 8.40 -9.71
N ARG A 83 4.06 9.49 -8.94
CA ARG A 83 5.40 10.01 -8.61
C ARG A 83 6.25 8.99 -7.84
N GLY A 84 5.61 8.19 -6.98
CA GLY A 84 6.27 7.10 -6.27
C GLY A 84 6.80 6.03 -7.22
N LEU A 85 5.97 5.59 -8.16
CA LEU A 85 6.33 4.61 -9.20
C LEU A 85 7.48 5.10 -10.07
N GLU A 86 7.41 6.34 -10.56
CA GLU A 86 8.50 6.94 -11.34
C GLU A 86 9.81 6.94 -10.57
N ARG A 87 9.77 7.33 -9.30
CA ARG A 87 10.96 7.39 -8.44
C ARG A 87 11.57 6.02 -8.19
N ILE A 88 10.76 5.01 -7.83
CA ILE A 88 11.30 3.67 -7.53
C ILE A 88 11.79 2.96 -8.79
N ASN A 89 11.15 3.20 -9.94
CA ASN A 89 11.61 2.67 -11.22
C ASN A 89 12.93 3.33 -11.64
N ALA A 90 13.10 4.64 -11.39
CA ALA A 90 14.39 5.29 -11.59
C ALA A 90 15.49 4.65 -10.73
N LEU A 91 15.25 4.46 -9.43
CA LEU A 91 16.21 3.81 -8.51
C LEU A 91 16.55 2.37 -8.94
N TYR A 92 15.54 1.61 -9.34
CA TYR A 92 15.71 0.25 -9.83
C TYR A 92 16.54 0.21 -11.13
N ASN A 93 16.25 1.12 -12.08
CA ASN A 93 16.99 1.21 -13.34
C ASN A 93 18.44 1.67 -13.15
N THR A 94 18.73 2.44 -12.11
CA THR A 94 20.10 2.81 -11.73
C THR A 94 20.85 1.70 -10.98
N ASN A 95 20.23 0.53 -10.77
CA ASN A 95 20.76 -0.57 -9.96
C ASN A 95 21.13 -0.14 -8.54
N ASP A 96 20.31 0.71 -7.91
CA ASP A 96 20.47 1.03 -6.50
C ASP A 96 20.42 -0.27 -5.67
N GLU A 97 21.51 -0.59 -4.98
CA GLU A 97 21.71 -1.88 -4.31
C GLU A 97 20.56 -2.20 -3.34
N LEU A 98 20.17 -1.21 -2.54
CA LEU A 98 19.12 -1.34 -1.53
C LEU A 98 17.75 -1.57 -2.17
N THR A 99 17.44 -0.84 -3.23
CA THR A 99 16.18 -0.97 -3.97
C THR A 99 16.08 -2.33 -4.65
N VAL A 100 17.15 -2.78 -5.29
CA VAL A 100 17.21 -4.09 -5.96
C VAL A 100 17.10 -5.23 -4.94
N GLU A 101 17.81 -5.14 -3.82
CA GLU A 101 17.75 -6.13 -2.74
C GLU A 101 16.31 -6.26 -2.20
N ARG A 102 15.68 -5.14 -1.86
CA ARG A 102 14.31 -5.12 -1.34
C ARG A 102 13.32 -5.63 -2.38
N TRP A 103 13.46 -5.24 -3.64
CA TRP A 103 12.62 -5.73 -4.73
C TRP A 103 12.71 -7.24 -4.87
N ASN A 104 13.91 -7.80 -4.84
CA ASN A 104 14.11 -9.24 -4.94
C ASN A 104 13.41 -10.04 -3.83
N LYS A 105 13.23 -9.46 -2.64
CA LYS A 105 12.48 -10.10 -1.53
C LYS A 105 10.97 -10.12 -1.80
N VAL A 106 10.42 -9.07 -2.41
CA VAL A 106 8.97 -8.86 -2.51
C VAL A 106 8.36 -9.17 -3.86
N LYS A 107 9.15 -9.22 -4.95
CA LYS A 107 8.67 -9.44 -6.33
C LYS A 107 8.00 -10.79 -6.59
N ASN A 108 8.00 -11.71 -5.63
CA ASN A 108 7.38 -13.03 -5.75
C ASN A 108 6.15 -13.16 -4.82
N ILE A 109 5.62 -12.05 -4.28
CA ILE A 109 4.37 -12.09 -3.52
C ILE A 109 3.24 -12.36 -4.52
N PRO A 110 2.45 -13.43 -4.35
CA PRO A 110 1.36 -13.75 -5.26
C PRO A 110 0.18 -12.79 -5.06
N GLN A 111 -0.57 -12.57 -6.14
CA GLN A 111 -1.89 -11.94 -6.02
C GLN A 111 -2.78 -12.90 -5.26
N THR A 112 -3.23 -12.53 -4.06
CA THR A 112 -4.29 -13.28 -3.37
C THR A 112 -5.59 -13.04 -4.13
N SER A 113 -5.88 -13.85 -5.14
CA SER A 113 -7.23 -13.99 -5.66
C SER A 113 -8.07 -14.60 -4.55
N ILE A 114 -8.98 -13.82 -3.99
CA ILE A 114 -10.13 -14.39 -3.29
C ILE A 114 -10.90 -15.12 -4.38
N SER A 115 -10.80 -16.45 -4.41
CA SER A 115 -11.76 -17.27 -5.13
C SER A 115 -13.13 -16.90 -4.56
N LYS A 116 -13.96 -16.26 -5.39
CA LYS A 116 -15.40 -16.36 -5.21
C LYS A 116 -15.74 -17.79 -5.60
N ASP A 117 -15.56 -18.70 -4.66
CA ASP A 117 -16.13 -20.04 -4.77
C ASP A 117 -17.66 -19.87 -4.64
N ASP A 118 -18.33 -20.15 -5.75
CA ASP A 118 -19.73 -20.55 -6.00
C ASP A 118 -20.91 -19.74 -5.41
#